data_AF-A0A8J3CF88-F1
#
_entry.id   AF-A0A8J3CF88-F1
#
_cell.length_a   1.000
_cell.length_b   1.000
_cell.length_c   1.000
_cell.angle_alpha   90.00
_cell.angle_beta   90.00
_cell.angle_gamma   90.00
#
_symmetry.space_group_name_H-M   'P 1'
#
loop_
_entity.id
_entity.type
_entity.pdbx_description
1 polymer ?
#
loop_
_entity_poly.entity_id
_entity_poly.type
_entity_poly.pdbx_seq_one_letter_code
_entity_poly.pdbx_strand_id
1 'polypeptide(L)'
;MLYARDTEGKLFRYHYDHTNKRWLQKEKLVGFGGWEVYYQLFSPGGDVLYAVTNDGLLRWYRYLPEREIDWAGPNTIGLGGWRMYRDVMTNTDACKLKKSS
;
A
#
# COMPACT_ATOMS: atom_id res chain seq x y z
N MET A 1 0.76 -0.62 -9.33
CA MET A 1 0.92 -1.74 -8.39
C MET A 1 -0.39 -1.90 -7.64
N LEU A 2 -0.82 -3.14 -7.39
CA LEU A 2 -2.01 -3.40 -6.59
C LEU A 2 -1.63 -4.32 -5.42
N TYR A 3 -2.32 -4.11 -4.31
CA TYR A 3 -2.26 -4.97 -3.15
C TYR A 3 -3.68 -5.41 -2.77
N ALA A 4 -3.82 -6.66 -2.37
CA ALA A 4 -5.07 -7.20 -1.85
C ALA A 4 -4.80 -7.90 -0.52
N ARG A 5 -5.69 -7.65 0.45
CA ARG A 5 -5.71 -8.38 1.71
C ARG A 5 -6.88 -9.36 1.67
N ASP A 6 -6.63 -10.62 1.99
CA ASP A 6 -7.69 -11.61 2.11
C ASP A 6 -8.34 -11.61 3.49
N THR A 7 -9.31 -12.50 3.70
CA THR A 7 -10.04 -12.65 4.97
C THR A 7 -9.20 -13.24 6.10
N GLU A 8 -8.10 -13.93 5.76
CA GLU A 8 -7.15 -14.49 6.75
C GLU A 8 -6.05 -13.48 7.12
N GLY A 9 -6.05 -12.31 6.49
CA GLY A 9 -5.06 -11.27 6.74
C GLY A 9 -3.74 -11.48 6.01
N LYS A 10 -3.70 -12.37 5.01
CA LYS A 10 -2.57 -12.46 4.08
C LYS A 10 -2.61 -11.29 3.11
N LEU A 11 -1.43 -10.85 2.70
CA LEU A 11 -1.25 -9.75 1.76
C LEU A 11 -0.67 -10.27 0.44
N PHE A 12 -1.34 -9.91 -0.66
CA PHE A 12 -0.98 -10.30 -2.00
C PHE A 12 -0.61 -9.07 -2.84
N ARG A 13 0.42 -9.21 -3.67
CA ARG A 13 0.90 -8.19 -4.60
C ARG A 13 0.58 -8.59 -6.04
N TYR A 14 0.15 -7.60 -6.81
CA TYR A 14 -0.11 -7.74 -8.25
C TYR A 14 0.53 -6.61 -9.03
N HIS A 15 1.20 -6.96 -10.12
CA HIS A 15 1.83 -6.02 -11.01
C HIS A 15 1.12 -6.05 -12.37
N TYR A 16 0.36 -4.99 -12.65
CA TYR A 16 -0.26 -4.76 -13.94
C TYR A 16 0.55 -3.73 -14.74
N ASP A 17 0.91 -4.09 -15.96
CA ASP A 17 1.51 -3.20 -16.95
C ASP A 17 0.36 -2.53 -17.72
N HIS A 18 0.07 -1.28 -17.38
CA HIS A 18 -1.00 -0.51 -18.00
C HIS A 18 -0.72 -0.16 -19.46
N THR A 19 0.55 -0.03 -19.85
CA THR A 19 0.95 0.31 -21.22
C THR A 19 0.66 -0.85 -22.15
N ASN A 20 1.09 -2.05 -21.78
CA ASN A 20 0.92 -3.26 -22.59
C ASN A 20 -0.33 -4.05 -22.23
N LYS A 21 -1.16 -3.53 -21.32
CA LYS A 21 -2.43 -4.10 -20.86
C LYS A 21 -2.33 -5.56 -20.38
N ARG A 22 -1.25 -5.90 -19.67
CA ARG A 22 -0.96 -7.28 -19.24
C ARG A 22 -0.57 -7.38 -17.78
N TRP A 23 -0.80 -8.53 -17.18
CA TRP A 23 -0.26 -8.85 -15.86
C TRP A 23 1.20 -9.29 -15.99
N LEU A 24 2.09 -8.66 -15.23
CA LEU A 24 3.48 -9.08 -15.07
C LEU A 24 3.65 -10.03 -13.86
N GLN A 25 2.78 -9.89 -12.86
CA GLN A 25 2.74 -10.73 -11.68
C GLN A 25 1.32 -10.72 -11.11
N LYS A 26 0.84 -11.88 -10.64
CA LYS A 26 -0.47 -12.04 -10.00
C LYS A 26 -0.30 -12.81 -8.70
N GLU A 27 -1.12 -12.50 -7.70
CA GLU A 27 -1.28 -13.30 -6.48
C GLU A 27 0.03 -13.63 -5.76
N LYS A 28 1.05 -12.76 -5.84
CA LYS A 28 2.29 -13.01 -5.10
C LYS A 28 2.01 -12.78 -3.62
N LEU A 29 2.07 -13.85 -2.82
CA LEU A 29 2.03 -13.73 -1.36
C LEU A 29 3.25 -12.93 -0.89
N VAL A 30 2.98 -11.80 -0.23
CA VAL A 30 4.01 -10.88 0.30
C VAL A 30 3.81 -10.60 1.79
N GLY A 31 2.77 -11.17 2.40
CA GLY A 31 2.55 -11.11 3.83
C GLY A 31 1.75 -12.33 4.27
N PHE A 32 2.30 -13.11 5.20
CA PHE A 32 1.74 -14.40 5.61
C PHE A 32 0.57 -14.29 6.62
N GLY A 33 0.32 -13.08 7.15
CA GLY A 33 -0.75 -12.80 8.13
C GLY A 33 -0.48 -11.47 8.86
N GLY A 34 -1.39 -11.06 9.73
CA GLY A 34 -1.26 -9.88 10.58
C GLY A 34 -1.60 -8.56 9.89
N TRP A 35 -2.03 -8.58 8.63
CA TRP A 35 -2.43 -7.38 7.91
C TRP A 35 -3.90 -7.02 8.16
N GLU A 36 -4.71 -7.95 8.65
CA GLU A 36 -6.11 -7.77 9.07
C GLU A 36 -6.26 -6.77 10.23
N VAL A 37 -5.20 -6.55 11.00
CA VAL A 37 -5.18 -5.61 12.13
C VAL A 37 -5.33 -4.15 11.71
N TYR A 38 -5.04 -3.82 10.45
CA TYR A 38 -5.16 -2.46 9.94
C TYR A 38 -6.60 -2.12 9.59
N TYR A 39 -7.05 -0.96 10.02
CA TYR A 39 -8.37 -0.42 9.69
C TYR A 39 -8.50 -0.22 8.17
N GLN A 40 -7.48 0.37 7.56
CA GLN A 40 -7.44 0.62 6.13
C GLN A 40 -6.04 0.38 5.57
N LEU A 41 -5.97 -0.13 4.33
CA LEU A 41 -4.76 -0.31 3.55
C LEU A 41 -4.94 0.34 2.18
N PHE A 42 -3.95 1.12 1.73
CA PHE A 42 -3.99 1.75 0.41
C PHE A 42 -2.58 1.99 -0.12
N SER A 43 -2.44 2.06 -1.45
CA SER A 43 -1.15 2.17 -2.12
C SER A 43 -1.19 3.24 -3.22
N PRO A 44 -0.20 4.14 -3.28
CA PRO A 44 0.01 5.03 -4.43
C PRO A 44 0.76 4.33 -5.59
N GLY A 45 1.00 3.02 -5.51
CA GLY A 45 1.94 2.34 -6.39
C GLY A 45 3.40 2.47 -5.93
N GLY A 46 4.34 2.16 -6.83
CA GLY A 46 5.77 2.25 -6.53
C GLY A 46 6.25 1.37 -5.37
N ASP A 47 5.56 0.25 -5.13
CA ASP A 47 5.81 -0.66 -4.00
C ASP A 47 5.65 -0.03 -2.61
N VAL A 48 4.92 1.08 -2.50
CA VAL A 48 4.58 1.71 -1.22
C VAL A 48 3.20 1.26 -0.76
N LEU A 49 3.06 0.99 0.53
CA LEU A 49 1.78 0.70 1.17
C LEU A 49 1.63 1.57 2.42
N TYR A 50 0.45 2.16 2.59
CA TYR A 50 0.06 2.84 3.80
C TYR A 50 -0.97 2.03 4.56
N ALA A 51 -0.91 2.12 5.89
CA ALA A 51 -1.84 1.45 6.77
C ALA A 51 -2.34 2.38 7.86
N VAL A 52 -3.66 2.49 8.00
CA VAL A 52 -4.30 3.16 9.13
C VAL A 52 -4.52 2.13 10.22
N THR A 53 -3.99 2.41 11.41
CA THR A 53 -4.17 1.52 12.56
C THR A 53 -5.50 1.76 13.26
N ASN A 54 -5.92 0.84 14.13
CA ASN A 54 -7.15 1.01 14.92
C ASN A 54 -7.07 2.15 15.95
N ASP A 55 -5.87 2.56 16.36
CA ASP A 55 -5.60 3.75 17.19
C ASP A 55 -5.40 5.04 16.36
N GLY A 56 -5.56 4.98 15.04
CA GLY A 56 -5.57 6.16 14.17
C GLY A 56 -4.19 6.69 13.80
N LEU A 57 -3.13 5.91 13.98
CA LEU A 57 -1.82 6.18 13.40
C LEU A 57 -1.82 5.89 11.90
N LEU A 58 -0.96 6.60 11.17
CA LEU A 58 -0.64 6.28 9.78
C LEU A 58 0.75 5.65 9.72
N ARG A 59 0.80 4.41 9.23
CA ARG A 59 2.05 3.67 8.99
C ARG A 59 2.39 3.64 7.52
N TRP A 60 3.68 3.71 7.23
CA TRP A 60 4.26 3.56 5.90
C TRP A 60 5.10 2.28 5.82
N TYR A 61 4.98 1.60 4.68
CA TYR A 61 5.74 0.41 4.32
C TYR A 61 6.24 0.53 2.89
N ARG A 62 7.36 -0.14 2.59
CA ARG A 62 7.83 -0.33 1.21
C ARG A 62 8.19 -1.78 0.96
N TYR A 63 7.60 -2.40 -0.05
CA TYR A 63 7.95 -3.74 -0.50
C TYR A 63 9.29 -3.69 -1.25
N LEU A 64 10.21 -4.60 -0.91
CA LEU A 64 11.56 -4.66 -1.47
C LEU A 64 11.76 -6.02 -2.16
N PRO A 65 11.41 -6.14 -3.46
CA PRO A 65 11.38 -7.43 -4.16
C PRO A 65 12.75 -8.12 -4.27
N GLU A 66 13.84 -7.37 -4.06
CA GLU A 66 15.22 -7.83 -4.20
C GLU A 66 15.85 -8.28 -2.87
N ARG A 67 15.14 -8.17 -1.75
CA ARG A 67 15.69 -8.45 -0.41
C ARG A 67 15.06 -9.67 0.25
N GLU A 68 15.83 -10.30 1.13
CA GLU A 68 15.40 -11.41 1.99
C GLU A 68 14.34 -10.98 3.03
N ILE A 69 14.41 -9.73 3.49
CA ILE A 69 13.37 -9.08 4.28
C ILE A 69 12.47 -8.33 3.31
N ASP A 70 11.29 -8.89 3.06
CA ASP A 70 10.34 -8.46 2.03
C ASP A 70 9.89 -6.98 2.16
N TRP A 71 10.03 -6.36 3.33
CA TRP A 71 9.51 -5.02 3.62
C TRP A 71 10.49 -4.11 4.36
N ALA A 72 10.47 -2.82 4.00
CA ALA A 72 10.96 -1.71 4.81
C ALA A 72 9.80 -1.14 5.66
N GLY A 73 10.09 -0.77 6.91
CA GLY A 73 9.11 -0.29 7.89
C GLY A 73 8.62 -1.39 8.84
N PRO A 74 7.54 -1.14 9.62
CA PRO A 74 6.71 0.06 9.62
C PRO A 74 7.40 1.32 10.11
N ASN A 75 7.15 2.44 9.44
CA ASN A 75 7.41 3.77 9.99
C ASN A 75 6.09 4.48 10.29
N THR A 76 5.94 5.03 11.49
CA THR A 76 4.80 5.90 11.82
C THR A 76 5.06 7.29 11.23
N ILE A 77 4.18 7.72 10.34
CA ILE A 77 4.25 9.02 9.64
C ILE A 77 3.06 9.92 9.93
N GLY A 78 2.08 9.44 10.70
CA GLY A 78 0.97 10.21 11.23
C GLY A 78 0.68 9.75 12.65
N LEU A 79 0.63 10.71 13.57
CA LEU A 79 0.60 10.46 15.02
C LEU A 79 -0.82 10.30 15.60
N GLY A 80 -1.87 10.36 14.78
CA GLY A 80 -3.24 10.21 15.24
C GLY A 80 -4.27 10.79 14.27
N GLY A 81 -5.55 10.53 14.55
CA GLY A 81 -6.68 11.10 13.82
C GLY A 81 -7.03 10.43 12.49
N TRP A 82 -6.16 9.59 11.91
CA TRP A 82 -6.40 9.02 10.58
C TRP A 82 -7.61 8.08 10.52
N ARG A 83 -7.98 7.47 11.64
CA ARG A 83 -9.18 6.63 11.75
C ARG A 83 -10.49 7.41 11.68
N MET A 84 -10.47 8.74 11.87
CA MET A 84 -11.69 9.55 11.81
C MET A 84 -12.22 9.73 10.38
N TYR A 85 -11.35 9.52 9.38
CA TYR A 85 -11.73 9.57 7.98
C TYR A 85 -12.35 8.24 7.57
N ARG A 86 -13.50 8.32 6.92
CA ARG A 86 -14.18 7.14 6.36
C ARG A 86 -13.33 6.45 5.30
N ASP A 87 -12.66 7.26 4.48
CA ASP A 87 -11.81 6.80 3.40
C ASP A 87 -10.54 7.65 3.36
N VAL A 88 -9.38 6.98 3.42
CA VAL A 88 -8.08 7.55 3.05
C VAL A 88 -7.64 6.94 1.72
N MET A 89 -7.30 7.79 0.75
CA MET A 89 -6.92 7.38 -0.60
C MET A 89 -5.69 8.16 -1.05
N THR A 90 -4.91 7.58 -1.97
CA THR A 90 -3.76 8.23 -2.58
C THR A 90 -4.02 8.51 -4.05
N ASN A 91 -3.64 9.70 -4.50
CA ASN A 91 -3.61 10.04 -5.92
C ASN A 91 -2.20 9.81 -6.49
N THR A 92 -2.09 8.91 -7.47
CA THR A 92 -0.82 8.66 -8.16
C THR A 92 -0.46 9.76 -9.15
N ASP A 93 -1.43 10.62 -9.51
CA ASP A 93 -1.26 11.77 -10.39
C ASP A 93 -0.85 13.07 -9.68
N ALA A 94 -0.57 13.05 -8.36
CA ALA A 94 -0.16 14.24 -7.61
C ALA A 94 1.09 14.94 -8.18
N CYS A 95 1.93 14.21 -8.92
CA CYS A 95 3.14 14.76 -9.53
C CYS A 95 2.91 15.46 -10.89
N LYS A 96 1.66 15.50 -11.41
CA LYS A 96 1.31 16.17 -12.68
C LYS A 96 0.67 17.54 -12.50
N LEU A 97 1.19 18.37 -11.59
CA LEU A 97 0.88 19.80 -11.66
C LEU A 97 1.44 20.33 -12.97
N LYS A 98 0.55 20.59 -13.95
CA LYS A 98 0.93 21.24 -15.21
C LYS A 98 1.58 22.58 -14.86
N LYS A 99 2.77 22.82 -15.40
CA LYS A 99 3.40 24.14 -15.40
C LYS A 99 2.41 25.09 -16.09
N SER A 100 1.84 26.05 -15.36
CA SER A 100 1.04 27.12 -15.98
C SER A 100 1.95 27.86 -16.96
N SER A 101 1.54 27.89 -18.23
CA SER A 101 2.18 28.70 -19.28
C SER A 101 1.83 30.17 -19.11
#